data_AF-A0A920LU42-F1
#
_entry.id   AF-A0A920LU42-F1
#
_cell.length_a   1.000
_cell.length_b   1.000
_cell.length_c   1.000
_cell.angle_alpha   90.00
_cell.angle_beta   90.00
_cell.angle_gamma   90.00
#
_symmetry.space_group_name_H-M   'P 1'
#
loop_
_entity.id
_entity.type
_entity.pdbx_description
1 polymer ?
#
loop_
_entity_poly.entity_id
_entity_poly.type
_entity_poly.pdbx_seq_one_letter_code
_entity_poly.pdbx_strand_id
1 'polypeptide(L)' 'MFDPGIELSEIVEAINAVGTSPADLVAILEALREAGSLRAELVVI' A
#
# COMPACT_ATOMS: atom_id res chain seq x y z
N MET A 1 4.48 -28.88 -5.85
CA MET A 1 5.51 -27.90 -5.45
C MET A 1 4.84 -27.02 -4.42
N PHE A 2 5.39 -26.92 -3.21
CA PHE A 2 4.90 -25.96 -2.20
C PHE A 2 5.33 -24.58 -2.67
N ASP A 3 4.36 -23.67 -2.83
CA ASP A 3 4.62 -22.26 -3.08
C ASP A 3 4.74 -21.60 -1.70
N PRO A 4 5.95 -21.31 -1.20
CA PRO A 4 6.11 -20.68 0.10
C PRO A 4 5.43 -19.31 -0.03
N GLY A 5 4.44 -19.05 0.84
CA GLY A 5 3.77 -17.77 0.86
C GLY A 5 4.79 -16.64 1.01
N ILE A 6 4.49 -15.48 0.42
CA ILE A 6 5.34 -14.29 0.54
C ILE A 6 5.63 -14.00 2.01
N GLU A 7 6.91 -13.89 2.34
CA GLU A 7 7.36 -13.50 3.68
C GLU A 7 7.02 -12.03 3.94
N LEU A 8 6.60 -11.71 5.17
CA LEU A 8 6.23 -10.34 5.54
C LEU A 8 7.38 -9.34 5.29
N SER A 9 8.63 -9.79 5.41
CA SER A 9 9.82 -8.99 5.10
C SER A 9 9.88 -8.56 3.64
N GLU A 10 9.47 -9.42 2.70
CA GLU A 10 9.44 -9.06 1.27
C GLU A 10 8.38 -7.99 0.98
N ILE A 11 7.27 -7.99 1.71
CA ILE A 11 6.25 -6.94 1.61
C ILE A 11 6.80 -5.60 2.10
N VAL A 12 7.47 -5.60 3.26
CA VAL A 12 8.05 -4.39 3.85
C VAL A 12 9.18 -3.85 2.95
N GLU A 13 10.03 -4.71 2.41
CA GLU A 13 11.07 -4.31 1.46
C GLU A 13 10.48 -3.77 0.16
N ALA A 14 9.45 -4.40 -0.40
CA ALA A 14 8.79 -3.92 -1.62
C ALA A 14 8.17 -2.52 -1.42
N ILE A 15 7.51 -2.29 -0.27
CA ILE A 15 6.95 -0.98 0.07
C ILE A 15 8.05 0.07 0.23
N ASN A 16 9.16 -0.26 0.91
CA ASN A 16 10.29 0.67 1.06
C ASN A 16 11.03 0.91 -0.26
N ALA A 17 11.12 -0.09 -1.14
CA ALA A 17 11.82 -0.02 -2.44
C ALA A 17 11.07 0.83 -3.47
N VAL A 18 9.75 0.96 -3.33
CA VAL A 18 8.91 1.84 -4.16
C VAL A 18 9.31 3.33 -4.02
N GLY A 19 10.08 3.69 -2.98
CA GLY A 19 10.80 4.98 -2.89
C GLY A 19 9.89 6.22 -2.82
N THR A 20 8.58 6.02 -2.80
CA THR A 20 7.58 7.04 -2.51
C THR A 20 7.42 7.06 -0.99
N SER A 21 7.41 8.26 -0.40
CA SER A 21 7.15 8.38 1.03
C SER A 21 5.82 7.70 1.34
N PRO A 22 5.66 7.05 2.50
CA PRO A 22 4.33 6.63 2.97
C PRO A 22 3.28 7.75 2.85
N ALA A 23 3.71 9.01 2.99
CA ALA A 23 2.88 10.20 2.77
C ALA A 23 2.36 10.33 1.33
N ASP A 24 3.16 9.95 0.32
CA ASP A 24 2.77 10.03 -1.09
C ASP A 24 1.70 8.98 -1.43
N LEU A 25 1.80 7.79 -0.83
CA LEU A 25 0.76 6.76 -0.96
C LEU A 25 -0.55 7.20 -0.29
N VAL A 26 -0.47 7.82 0.89
CA VAL A 26 -1.64 8.42 1.54
C VAL A 26 -2.26 9.50 0.66
N ALA A 27 -1.46 10.38 0.06
CA ALA A 27 -1.96 11.43 -0.84
C ALA A 27 -2.67 10.86 -2.08
N ILE A 28 -2.14 9.79 -2.68
CA ILE A 28 -2.80 9.10 -3.81
C ILE A 28 -4.11 8.45 -3.36
N LEU A 29 -4.13 7.78 -2.21
CA LEU A 29 -5.33 7.12 -1.69
C LEU A 29 -6.41 8.13 -1.30
N GLU A 30 -6.03 9.28 -0.74
CA GLU A 30 -6.93 10.40 -0.45
C GLU A 30 -7.53 10.99 -1.73
N ALA A 31 -6.71 11.22 -2.76
CA ALA A 31 -7.17 11.70 -4.06
C ALA A 31 -8.14 10.71 -4.72
N LEU A 32 -7.88 9.40 -4.63
CA LEU A 32 -8.77 8.36 -5.16
C LEU A 32 -10.09 8.25 -4.37
N ARG A 33 -10.06 8.48 -3.05
CA ARG A 33 -11.25 8.57 -2.20
C ARG A 33 -12.10 9.78 -2.59
N GLU A 34 -11.49 10.95 -2.73
CA GLU A 34 -12.19 12.19 -3.11
C GLU A 34 -12.80 12.10 -4.51
N ALA A 35 -12.11 11.43 -5.44
CA ALA A 35 -12.62 11.13 -6.77
C ALA A 35 -13.78 10.08 -6.77
N GLY A 36 -14.13 9.50 -5.61
CA GLY A 36 -15.13 8.43 -5.49
C GLY A 36 -14.69 7.09 -6.12
N SER A 37 -13.43 6.98 -6.50
CA SER A 37 -12.83 5.80 -7.12
C SER A 37 -12.46 4.72 -6.11
N LEU A 38 -12.27 5.09 -4.83
CA LEU A 38 -11.89 4.17 -3.78
C LEU A 38 -13.13 3.67 -3.01
N ARG A 39 -13.51 2.41 -3.24
CA ARG A 39 -14.52 1.69 -2.43
C ARG A 39 -13.83 0.87 -1.34
N ALA A 40 -13.13 1.54 -0.44
CA ALA A 40 -12.45 0.91 0.70
C ALA A 40 -12.33 1.90 1.86
N GLU A 41 -12.27 1.41 3.10
CA GLU A 41 -11.94 2.21 4.27
C GLU A 41 -10.41 2.31 4.42
N LEU A 42 -9.89 3.53 4.40
CA LEU A 42 -8.49 3.78 4.72
C LEU A 42 -8.33 3.73 6.25
N VAL A 43 -7.59 2.75 6.75
CA VAL A 43 -7.25 2.63 8.18
C VAL A 43 -5.76 2.90 8.34
N VAL A 44 -5.40 3.90 9.15
CA VAL A 44 -4.01 4.25 9.50
C VAL A 44 -3.75 3.83 10.95
N ILE A 45 -2.69 3.08 11.19
CA ILE A 45 -2.33 2.49 12.50
C ILE A 45 -0.94 2.96 12.92
#